data_AF-A0A1W0XA43-F1
#
_entry.id   AF-A0A1W0XA43-F1
#
_cell.length_a   1.000
_cell.length_b   1.000
_cell.length_c   1.000
_cell.angle_alpha   90.00
_cell.angle_beta   90.00
_cell.angle_gamma   90.00
#
_symmetry.space_group_name_H-M   'P 1'
#
loop_
_entity.id
_entity.type
_entity.pdbx_description
1 polymer ?
#
loop_
_entity_poly.entity_id
_entity_poly.type
_entity_poly.pdbx_seq_one_letter_code
_entity_poly.pdbx_strand_id
1 'polypeptide(L)'
;MDLYFEDYIVAVCFCAAQNYLNVQSRIAKNVYQELELISKTADSLSLSDLVDRDIRSKQQWSLLPIRGLSARCSRGISCKGSLQKQIEFPVWLGKNSTTNKNKRLIEETGSYASSGEDGIEEVVNFVNSYDLLREDMEPIMDVTTWEG
;
A
#
# COMPACT_ATOMS: atom_id res chain seq x y z
N MET A 1 21.45 13.59 0.36
CA MET A 1 20.72 12.47 0.99
C MET A 1 19.67 13.00 1.96
N ASP A 2 19.66 14.31 2.16
CA ASP A 2 19.16 14.94 3.37
C ASP A 2 17.62 15.03 3.35
N LEU A 3 17.03 15.28 2.17
CA LEU A 3 15.58 15.25 1.95
C LEU A 3 14.91 13.91 2.31
N TYR A 4 15.64 12.78 2.27
CA TYR A 4 15.09 11.49 2.70
C TYR A 4 15.03 11.38 4.23
N PHE A 5 16.00 11.97 4.92
CA PHE A 5 16.10 11.90 6.36
C PHE A 5 15.16 12.88 7.07
N GLU A 6 14.67 13.92 6.37
CA GLU A 6 13.59 14.79 6.86
C GLU A 6 12.34 13.96 7.19
N ASP A 7 11.92 13.06 6.29
CA ASP A 7 10.73 12.23 6.45
C ASP A 7 10.93 10.79 5.93
N TYR A 8 11.75 9.98 6.60
CA TYR A 8 12.10 8.63 6.13
C TYR A 8 10.91 7.66 6.08
N ILE A 9 9.83 7.95 6.80
CA ILE A 9 8.60 7.14 6.83
C ILE A 9 7.74 7.44 5.60
N VAL A 10 7.55 8.73 5.29
CA VAL A 10 6.61 9.19 4.27
C VAL A 10 7.30 9.32 2.90
N ALA A 11 8.59 9.65 2.85
CA ALA A 11 9.29 9.96 1.60
C ALA A 11 9.26 8.82 0.56
N VAL A 12 9.37 7.55 0.98
CA VAL A 12 9.34 6.39 0.06
C VAL A 12 7.94 6.20 -0.52
N CYS A 13 6.92 6.28 0.34
CA CYS A 13 5.52 6.06 -0.03
C CYS A 13 4.96 7.23 -0.87
N PHE A 14 5.27 8.47 -0.48
CA PHE A 14 4.75 9.70 -1.05
C PHE A 14 5.35 10.03 -2.41
N CYS A 15 6.68 10.00 -2.50
CA CYS A 15 7.35 10.42 -3.72
C CYS A 15 7.40 9.28 -4.75
N ALA A 16 7.87 8.09 -4.36
CA ALA A 16 8.32 7.08 -5.33
C ALA A 16 7.23 6.08 -5.73
N ALA A 17 6.53 5.43 -4.79
CA ALA A 17 5.68 4.29 -5.14
C ALA A 17 4.44 4.63 -5.97
N GLN A 18 3.83 5.80 -5.78
CA GLN A 18 2.55 6.13 -6.44
C GLN A 18 2.69 7.11 -7.59
N ASN A 19 3.75 7.92 -7.56
CA ASN A 19 3.91 9.03 -8.49
C ASN A 19 5.01 8.79 -9.54
N TYR A 20 5.76 7.68 -9.48
CA TYR A 20 6.83 7.41 -10.47
C TYR A 20 6.31 7.15 -11.89
N LEU A 21 5.11 6.59 -12.03
CA LEU A 21 4.43 6.36 -13.31
C LEU A 21 3.95 7.66 -13.97
N ASN A 22 3.71 8.71 -13.17
CA ASN A 22 3.22 10.01 -13.65
C ASN A 22 4.35 10.95 -14.10
N VAL A 23 5.60 10.47 -14.12
CA VAL A 23 6.76 11.28 -14.52
C VAL A 23 7.25 10.84 -15.89
N GLN A 24 7.21 11.76 -16.85
CA GLN A 24 7.88 11.52 -18.12
C GLN A 24 9.36 11.78 -17.97
N SER A 25 10.17 10.75 -18.23
CA SER A 25 11.62 10.90 -18.16
C SER A 25 12.12 11.76 -19.32
N ARG A 26 13.07 12.66 -19.06
CA ARG A 26 13.77 13.40 -20.14
C ARG A 26 14.79 12.52 -20.88
N ILE A 27 15.13 11.37 -20.30
CA ILE A 27 16.21 10.49 -20.74
C ILE A 27 15.71 9.53 -21.84
N ALA A 28 14.53 8.96 -21.67
CA ALA A 28 13.94 8.09 -22.68
C ALA A 28 13.34 8.93 -23.82
N LYS A 29 13.71 8.59 -25.06
CA LYS A 29 13.10 9.15 -26.27
C LYS A 29 12.05 8.22 -26.88
N ASN A 30 12.13 6.93 -26.55
CA ASN A 30 11.29 5.86 -27.06
C ASN A 30 10.52 5.19 -25.92
N VAL A 31 9.32 4.70 -26.21
CA VAL A 31 8.44 4.00 -25.24
C VAL A 31 9.13 2.80 -24.60
N TYR A 32 9.90 2.01 -25.37
CA TYR A 32 10.62 0.84 -24.84
C TYR A 32 11.65 1.21 -23.78
N GLN A 33 12.37 2.31 -23.97
CA GLN A 33 13.37 2.78 -23.00
C GLN A 33 12.70 3.32 -21.74
N GLU A 34 11.55 3.98 -21.88
CA GLU A 34 10.76 4.45 -20.75
C GLU A 34 10.26 3.27 -19.91
N LEU A 35 9.72 2.23 -20.56
CA LEU A 35 9.28 1.01 -19.87
C LEU A 35 10.45 0.30 -19.16
N GLU A 36 11.63 0.25 -19.78
CA GLU A 36 12.83 -0.31 -19.15
C GLU A 36 13.25 0.48 -17.90
N LEU A 37 13.18 1.81 -17.93
CA LEU A 37 13.46 2.66 -16.78
C LEU A 37 12.43 2.45 -15.66
N ILE A 38 11.14 2.34 -16.00
CA ILE A 38 10.06 2.04 -15.06
C ILE A 38 10.32 0.69 -14.39
N SER A 39 10.71 -0.34 -15.16
CA SER A 39 11.05 -1.67 -14.61
C SER A 39 12.20 -1.60 -13.61
N LYS A 40 13.31 -0.93 -13.96
CA LYS A 40 14.46 -0.76 -13.05
C LYS A 40 14.09 0.04 -11.79
N THR A 41 13.20 1.02 -11.94
CA THR A 41 12.65 1.79 -10.83
C THR A 41 11.77 0.93 -9.93
N ALA A 42 10.97 0.03 -10.48
CA ALA A 42 10.17 -0.93 -9.71
C ALA A 42 11.05 -1.92 -8.94
N ASP A 43 12.11 -2.45 -9.56
CA ASP A 43 13.06 -3.37 -8.90
C ASP A 43 13.77 -2.70 -7.71
N SER A 44 14.22 -1.46 -7.90
CA SER A 44 14.89 -0.70 -6.83
C SER A 44 13.94 -0.30 -5.69
N LEU A 45 12.66 -0.07 -5.98
CA LEU A 45 11.63 0.15 -4.96
C LEU A 45 11.35 -1.14 -4.17
N SER A 46 11.23 -2.28 -4.85
CA SER A 46 11.08 -3.59 -4.21
C SER A 46 12.24 -3.89 -3.26
N LEU A 47 13.49 -3.61 -3.67
CA LEU A 47 14.66 -3.72 -2.80
C LEU A 47 14.55 -2.81 -1.56
N SER A 48 14.09 -1.57 -1.75
CA SER A 48 13.86 -0.63 -0.65
C SER A 48 12.86 -1.19 0.37
N ASP A 49 11.78 -1.82 -0.08
CA ASP A 49 10.76 -2.41 0.79
C ASP A 49 11.31 -3.64 1.56
N LEU A 50 12.15 -4.46 0.92
CA LEU A 50 12.84 -5.56 1.59
C LEU A 50 13.76 -5.06 2.71
N VAL A 51 14.53 -4.00 2.45
CA VAL A 51 15.37 -3.37 3.47
C VAL A 51 14.51 -2.76 4.59
N ASP A 52 13.40 -2.13 4.26
CA ASP A 52 12.48 -1.55 5.24
C ASP A 52 11.86 -2.61 6.17
N ARG A 53 11.50 -3.77 5.61
CA ARG A 53 11.04 -4.93 6.39
C ARG A 53 12.13 -5.42 7.35
N ASP A 54 13.37 -5.49 6.90
CA ASP A 54 14.50 -5.91 7.72
C ASP A 54 14.81 -4.90 8.83
N ILE A 55 14.73 -3.60 8.55
CA ILE A 55 14.86 -2.53 9.56
C ILE A 55 13.77 -2.68 10.63
N ARG A 56 12.51 -2.85 10.22
CA ARG A 56 11.38 -2.93 11.17
C ARG A 56 11.38 -4.23 11.97
N SER A 57 11.77 -5.36 11.38
CA SER A 57 11.80 -6.65 12.07
C SER A 57 13.01 -6.80 12.99
N LYS A 58 14.21 -6.44 12.55
CA LYS A 58 15.46 -6.63 13.29
C LYS A 58 15.91 -5.39 14.07
N GLN A 59 15.19 -4.27 13.96
CA GLN A 59 15.52 -2.98 14.59
C GLN A 59 16.92 -2.46 14.18
N GLN A 60 17.38 -2.81 12.97
CA GLN A 60 18.70 -2.43 12.47
C GLN A 60 18.65 -1.09 11.72
N TRP A 61 18.57 0.00 12.48
CA TRP A 61 18.46 1.37 11.95
C TRP A 61 19.71 1.84 11.19
N SER A 62 20.84 1.16 11.33
CA SER A 62 22.05 1.43 10.54
C SER A 62 21.87 1.21 9.04
N LEU A 63 20.81 0.52 8.61
CA LEU A 63 20.47 0.30 7.20
C LEU A 63 19.59 1.41 6.60
N LEU A 64 19.22 2.44 7.37
CA LEU A 64 18.47 3.59 6.84
C LEU A 64 19.16 4.27 5.64
N PRO A 65 20.49 4.47 5.62
CA PRO A 65 21.16 5.06 4.47
C PRO A 65 21.05 4.21 3.20
N ILE A 66 21.11 2.87 3.32
CA ILE A 66 21.00 1.99 2.15
C ILE A 66 19.57 1.97 1.60
N ARG A 67 18.56 2.03 2.48
CA ARG A 67 17.14 2.21 2.10
C ARG A 67 16.91 3.53 1.36
N GLY A 68 17.48 4.62 1.88
CA GLY A 68 17.42 5.94 1.25
C GLY A 68 18.09 5.97 -0.13
N LEU A 69 19.22 5.27 -0.28
CA LEU A 69 19.93 5.17 -1.55
C LEU A 69 19.11 4.40 -2.61
N SER A 70 18.54 3.24 -2.27
CA SER A 70 17.73 2.46 -3.20
C SER A 70 16.50 3.23 -3.67
N ALA A 71 15.76 3.86 -2.75
CA ALA A 71 14.58 4.66 -3.08
C ALA A 71 14.93 5.93 -3.91
N ARG A 72 16.08 6.56 -3.62
CA ARG A 72 16.55 7.73 -4.38
C ARG A 72 17.00 7.34 -5.79
N CYS A 73 17.66 6.21 -5.95
CA CYS A 73 18.03 5.68 -7.26
C CYS A 73 16.79 5.48 -8.13
N SER A 74 15.70 4.94 -7.58
CA SER A 74 14.40 4.82 -8.27
C SER A 74 13.89 6.16 -8.83
N ARG A 75 13.99 7.25 -8.05
CA ARG A 75 13.64 8.62 -8.49
C ARG A 75 14.63 9.21 -9.48
N GLY A 76 15.93 8.97 -9.29
CA GLY A 76 16.98 9.49 -10.17
C GLY A 76 16.96 8.88 -11.57
N ILE A 77 16.37 7.69 -11.72
CA ILE A 77 16.30 6.93 -12.97
C ILE A 77 15.04 7.27 -13.76
N SER A 78 13.85 7.26 -13.12
CA SER A 78 12.57 7.54 -13.81
C SER A 78 12.12 9.00 -13.71
N CYS A 79 12.43 9.70 -12.61
CA CYS A 79 11.85 11.02 -12.32
C CYS A 79 12.71 12.22 -12.76
N LYS A 80 13.77 12.02 -13.56
CA LYS A 80 14.53 13.12 -14.18
C LYS A 80 13.77 13.69 -15.38
N GLY A 81 12.63 14.31 -15.14
CA GLY A 81 11.83 14.93 -16.19
C GLY A 81 10.65 15.71 -15.65
N SER A 82 9.65 15.93 -16.50
CA SER A 82 8.50 16.77 -16.15
C SER A 82 7.45 15.93 -15.44
N LEU A 83 6.93 16.42 -14.32
CA LEU A 83 5.73 15.87 -13.70
C LEU A 83 4.55 16.19 -14.62
N GLN A 84 3.84 15.16 -15.09
CA GLN A 84 2.65 15.38 -15.93
C GLN A 84 1.41 15.67 -15.11
N LYS A 85 1.35 15.14 -13.89
CA LYS A 85 0.25 15.33 -12.94
C LYS A 85 0.76 15.91 -11.63
N GLN A 86 -0.13 16.57 -10.91
CA GLN A 86 0.14 17.04 -9.56
C GLN A 86 0.50 15.84 -8.67
N ILE A 87 1.41 16.06 -7.70
CA ILE A 87 1.76 15.04 -6.73
C ILE A 87 0.58 14.85 -5.79
N GLU A 88 -0.01 13.66 -5.83
CA GLU A 88 -1.09 13.26 -4.93
C GLU A 88 -0.55 12.63 -3.66
N PHE A 89 -1.33 12.75 -2.58
CA PHE A 89 -1.05 12.12 -1.31
C PHE A 89 -1.13 10.58 -1.44
N PRO A 90 -0.25 9.81 -0.76
CA PRO A 90 -0.21 8.36 -0.91
C PRO A 90 -1.50 7.67 -0.46
N VAL A 91 -2.21 7.09 -1.43
CA VAL A 91 -3.42 6.29 -1.25
C VAL A 91 -3.16 5.03 -0.41
N TRP A 92 -1.91 4.57 -0.33
CA TRP A 92 -1.55 3.32 0.37
C TRP A 92 -1.89 3.40 1.86
N LEU A 93 -1.72 4.57 2.50
CA LEU A 93 -2.09 4.75 3.92
C LEU A 93 -3.59 4.54 4.14
N GLY A 94 -4.42 5.08 3.24
CA GLY A 94 -5.86 4.86 3.26
C GLY A 94 -6.23 3.40 3.04
N LYS A 95 -5.66 2.79 1.99
CA LYS A 95 -5.87 1.36 1.68
C LYS A 95 -5.45 0.45 2.83
N ASN A 96 -4.30 0.69 3.46
CA ASN A 96 -3.83 -0.08 4.61
C ASN A 96 -4.81 0.02 5.80
N SER A 97 -5.40 1.19 6.02
CA SER A 97 -6.45 1.36 7.04
C SER A 97 -7.70 0.55 6.69
N THR A 98 -8.18 0.64 5.45
CA THR A 98 -9.34 -0.15 4.98
C THR A 98 -9.06 -1.65 5.05
N THR A 99 -7.90 -2.13 4.61
CA THR A 99 -7.49 -3.54 4.69
C THR A 99 -7.48 -4.03 6.14
N ASN A 100 -6.98 -3.24 7.08
CA ASN A 100 -6.98 -3.61 8.50
C ASN A 100 -8.40 -3.65 9.10
N LYS A 101 -9.29 -2.75 8.70
CA LYS A 101 -10.71 -2.80 9.10
C LYS A 101 -11.39 -4.05 8.54
N ASN A 102 -11.23 -4.30 7.24
CA ASN A 102 -11.82 -5.46 6.57
C ASN A 102 -11.28 -6.77 7.16
N LYS A 103 -9.99 -6.83 7.50
CA LYS A 103 -9.39 -7.99 8.15
C LYS A 103 -10.04 -8.29 9.51
N ARG A 104 -10.29 -7.27 10.34
CA ARG A 104 -10.98 -7.44 11.63
C ARG A 104 -12.40 -7.95 11.45
N LEU A 105 -13.15 -7.34 10.52
CA LEU A 105 -14.51 -7.79 10.19
C LEU A 105 -14.54 -9.24 9.71
N ILE A 106 -13.57 -9.66 8.88
CA ILE A 106 -13.44 -11.05 8.42
C ILE A 106 -13.08 -11.99 9.58
N GLU A 107 -12.18 -11.59 10.48
CA GLU A 107 -11.81 -12.38 11.65
C GLU A 107 -13.01 -12.56 12.61
N GLU A 108 -13.86 -11.54 12.75
CA GLU A 108 -15.07 -11.57 13.58
C GLU A 108 -16.20 -12.40 12.94
N THR A 109 -16.43 -12.26 11.62
CA THR A 109 -17.54 -12.93 10.92
C THR A 109 -17.20 -14.33 10.41
N GLY A 110 -15.91 -14.60 10.14
CA GLY A 110 -15.42 -15.85 9.55
C GLY A 110 -15.63 -17.07 10.43
N SER A 111 -15.67 -16.92 11.76
CA SER A 111 -16.00 -18.02 12.69
C SER A 111 -17.44 -18.49 12.56
N TYR A 112 -18.37 -17.61 12.18
CA TYR A 112 -19.80 -17.92 12.07
C TYR A 112 -20.17 -18.44 10.69
N ALA A 113 -19.49 -17.98 9.64
CA ALA A 113 -19.70 -18.44 8.27
C ALA A 113 -19.38 -19.95 8.07
N SER A 114 -18.52 -20.54 8.93
CA SER A 114 -18.23 -21.97 8.90
C SER A 114 -19.34 -22.88 9.42
N SER A 115 -20.36 -22.35 10.11
CA SER A 115 -21.43 -23.14 10.75
C SER A 115 -22.69 -23.32 9.89
N GLY A 116 -22.77 -22.72 8.69
CA GLY A 116 -23.88 -22.94 7.75
C GLY A 116 -25.27 -22.59 8.31
N GLU A 117 -26.28 -23.42 8.01
CA GLU A 117 -27.70 -23.19 8.40
C GLU A 117 -27.95 -23.23 9.92
N ASP A 118 -27.09 -23.90 10.69
CA ASP A 118 -27.16 -23.95 12.16
C ASP A 118 -26.65 -22.66 12.83
N GLY A 119 -26.00 -21.76 12.08
CA GLY A 119 -25.37 -20.54 12.60
C GLY A 119 -26.28 -19.32 12.69
N ILE A 120 -27.55 -19.39 12.23
CA ILE A 120 -28.45 -18.22 12.16
C ILE A 120 -28.68 -17.64 13.56
N GLU A 121 -28.87 -18.48 14.57
CA GLU A 121 -29.08 -18.05 15.95
C GLU A 121 -27.81 -17.39 16.54
N GLU A 122 -26.62 -17.88 16.18
CA GLU A 122 -25.34 -17.29 16.58
C GLU A 122 -25.09 -15.93 15.91
N VAL A 123 -25.42 -15.80 14.62
CA VAL A 123 -25.31 -14.54 13.87
C VAL A 123 -26.28 -13.50 14.43
N VAL A 124 -27.51 -13.87 14.74
CA VAL A 124 -28.49 -12.97 15.37
C VAL A 124 -28.03 -12.54 16.77
N ASN A 125 -27.47 -13.45 17.56
CA ASN A 125 -26.91 -13.13 18.87
C ASN A 125 -25.68 -12.21 18.76
N PHE A 126 -24.81 -12.41 17.75
CA PHE A 126 -23.66 -11.54 17.48
C PHE A 126 -24.10 -10.12 17.10
N VAL A 127 -25.05 -10.01 16.16
CA VAL A 127 -25.64 -8.72 15.73
C VAL A 127 -26.22 -7.98 16.93
N ASN A 128 -26.95 -8.67 17.81
CA ASN A 128 -27.48 -8.08 19.04
C ASN A 128 -26.39 -7.73 20.07
N SER A 129 -25.29 -8.49 20.14
CA SER A 129 -24.21 -8.24 21.12
C SER A 129 -23.35 -7.01 20.77
N TYR A 130 -23.25 -6.68 19.48
CA TYR A 130 -22.51 -5.53 18.98
C TYR A 130 -23.42 -4.35 18.57
N ASP A 131 -24.71 -4.42 18.91
CA ASP A 131 -25.74 -3.43 18.53
C ASP A 131 -25.69 -3.09 17.02
N LEU A 132 -25.38 -4.07 16.18
CA LEU A 132 -25.25 -3.89 14.74
C LEU A 132 -26.64 -3.72 14.12
N LEU A 133 -26.79 -2.72 13.27
CA LEU A 133 -28.02 -2.48 12.56
C LEU A 133 -28.02 -3.26 11.24
N ARG A 134 -29.21 -3.49 10.67
CA ARG A 134 -29.34 -4.06 9.33
C ARG A 134 -28.56 -3.26 8.28
N GLU A 135 -28.38 -1.97 8.51
CA GLU A 135 -27.60 -1.05 7.68
C GLU A 135 -26.09 -1.38 7.71
N ASP A 136 -25.58 -2.00 8.78
CA ASP A 136 -24.18 -2.40 8.91
C ASP A 136 -23.87 -3.72 8.19
N MET A 137 -24.90 -4.46 7.77
CA MET A 137 -24.75 -5.74 7.05
C MET A 137 -24.44 -5.56 5.55
N GLU A 138 -24.91 -4.48 4.94
CA GLU A 138 -24.59 -4.15 3.53
C GLU A 138 -23.09 -3.89 3.32
N PRO A 139 -22.41 -3.03 4.13
CA PRO A 139 -20.97 -2.85 4.05
C PRO A 139 -20.17 -4.16 4.23
N ILE A 140 -20.65 -5.07 5.09
CA ILE A 140 -19.99 -6.36 5.32
C ILE A 140 -20.10 -7.26 4.09
N MET A 141 -21.27 -7.31 3.44
CA MET A 141 -21.44 -8.05 2.18
C MET A 141 -20.65 -7.43 1.03
N ASP A 142 -20.60 -6.11 0.93
CA ASP A 142 -19.83 -5.41 -0.10
C ASP A 142 -18.32 -5.63 0.03
N VAL A 143 -17.81 -5.91 1.23
CA VAL A 143 -16.40 -6.30 1.42
C VAL A 143 -16.10 -7.68 0.80
N THR A 144 -17.11 -8.52 0.59
CA THR A 144 -16.96 -9.86 -0.02
C THR A 144 -17.10 -9.87 -1.54
N THR A 145 -17.58 -8.78 -2.14
CA THR A 145 -17.69 -8.63 -3.60
C THR A 145 -16.43 -7.98 -4.15
N TRP A 146 -15.79 -8.64 -5.12
CA TRP A 146 -14.70 -8.01 -5.88
C TRP A 146 -15.32 -7.23 -7.04
N GLU A 147 -15.25 -5.90 -7.00
CA GLU A 147 -15.51 -5.11 -8.20
C GLU A 147 -14.40 -5.35 -9.23
N GLY A 148 -14.80 -5.74 -10.45
CA GLY A 148 -13.93 -6.00 -11.59
C GLY A 148 -13.59 -4.75 -12.38
#